data_AF-A0A4Q0T4V4-F1
#
_entry.id   AF-A0A4Q0T4V4-F1
#
_cell.length_a   1.000
_cell.length_b   1.000
_cell.length_c   1.000
_cell.angle_alpha   90.00
_cell.angle_beta   90.00
_cell.angle_gamma   90.00
#
_symmetry.space_group_name_H-M   'P 1'
#
loop_
_entity.id
_entity.type
_entity.pdbx_description
1 polymer ?
#
loop_
_entity_poly.entity_id
_entity_poly.type
_entity_poly.pdbx_seq_one_letter_code
_entity_poly.pdbx_strand_id
1 'polypeptide(L)'
;MADLPAALQDERDAEQNLLRRHPVVTFYLLAFLIAWTGYMPVLAASRGVTFFRSPLWLVFLVLPAAGPALAAWIAGPTGTGGLLLLRASLFRRVPWGWWMFAVLAPLAMSLCADSLSLWFAPARSPDLPPAPPPGVLVAVVTSLCANLWEEVGWRGFVLTHLQTKYDGRRAALIIGVMSALWHIPLFFWTGGPMSRVPFLAWAPGVVGESLVLAWLFNRTRRSLAVVALFHIAFNIFGAALGVRSHGATSVVEIGLGLVLALSAGPRLGLQKAETQASTSP
;
A
#
# COMPACT_ATOMS: atom_id res chain seq x y z
N MET A 1 20.48 24.66 22.96
CA MET A 1 19.02 24.39 22.88
C MET A 1 18.40 25.18 24.00
N ALA A 2 17.58 26.19 23.71
CA ALA A 2 16.88 26.95 24.75
C ALA A 2 15.74 26.08 25.31
N ASP A 3 15.67 25.95 26.64
CA ASP A 3 14.59 25.23 27.31
C ASP A 3 13.25 25.93 27.03
N LEU A 4 12.30 25.16 26.52
CA LEU A 4 10.93 25.62 26.32
C LEU A 4 10.27 25.91 27.68
N PRO A 5 9.47 26.98 27.80
CA PRO A 5 8.64 27.24 28.98
C PRO A 5 7.83 26.01 29.41
N ALA A 6 7.69 25.77 30.72
CA ALA A 6 7.05 24.57 31.29
C ALA A 6 5.66 24.26 30.71
N ALA A 7 4.84 25.28 30.42
CA ALA A 7 3.53 25.10 29.80
C ALA A 7 3.59 24.50 28.38
N LEU A 8 4.61 24.88 27.60
CA LEU A 8 4.84 24.31 26.26
C LEU A 8 5.46 22.91 26.33
N GLN A 9 6.13 22.58 27.43
CA GLN A 9 6.58 21.21 27.70
C GLN A 9 5.40 20.30 28.04
N ASP A 10 4.48 20.75 28.90
CA ASP A 10 3.28 19.98 29.28
C ASP A 10 2.34 19.73 28.09
N GLU A 11 2.09 20.72 27.23
CA GLU A 11 1.29 20.54 26.02
C GLU A 11 1.94 19.55 25.04
N ARG A 12 3.25 19.69 24.84
CA ARG A 12 4.03 18.80 23.96
C ARG A 12 4.07 17.38 24.50
N ASP A 13 4.18 17.22 25.82
CA ASP A 13 4.18 15.90 26.46
C ASP A 13 2.78 15.28 26.41
N ALA A 14 1.72 16.07 26.58
CA ALA A 14 0.33 15.61 26.43
C ALA A 14 0.01 15.19 24.98
N GLU A 15 0.44 15.97 23.98
CA GLU A 15 0.31 15.64 22.56
C GLU A 15 1.07 14.35 22.24
N GLN A 16 2.32 14.22 22.69
CA GLN A 16 3.08 13.00 22.53
C GLN A 16 2.43 11.80 23.23
N ASN A 17 1.80 12.00 24.39
CA ASN A 17 1.08 10.95 25.10
C ASN A 17 -0.16 10.48 24.32
N LEU A 18 -0.88 11.41 23.68
CA LEU A 18 -2.02 11.13 22.80
C LEU A 18 -1.60 10.35 21.55
N LEU A 19 -0.55 10.81 20.86
CA LEU A 19 -0.02 10.15 19.66
C LEU A 19 0.43 8.71 19.98
N ARG A 20 1.04 8.50 21.16
CA ARG A 20 1.54 7.19 21.63
C ARG A 20 0.43 6.22 22.08
N ARG A 21 -0.73 6.72 22.53
CA ARG A 21 -1.84 5.87 22.98
C ARG A 21 -2.58 5.17 21.83
N HIS A 22 -2.66 5.81 20.67
CA HIS A 22 -3.37 5.29 19.49
C HIS A 22 -2.52 5.31 18.20
N PRO A 23 -1.36 4.62 18.17
CA PRO A 23 -0.38 4.76 17.08
C PRO A 23 -0.94 4.43 15.69
N VAL A 24 -1.81 3.42 15.58
CA VAL A 24 -2.43 3.03 14.30
C VAL A 24 -3.44 4.08 13.82
N VAL A 25 -4.22 4.69 14.71
CA VAL A 25 -5.20 5.72 14.34
C VAL A 25 -4.47 6.99 13.91
N THR A 26 -3.49 7.42 14.71
CA THR A 26 -2.58 8.53 14.38
C THR A 26 -1.95 8.34 13.02
N PHE A 27 -1.41 7.16 12.76
CA PHE A 27 -0.84 6.80 11.46
C PHE A 27 -1.83 7.01 10.31
N TYR A 28 -3.06 6.47 10.41
CA TYR A 28 -4.02 6.60 9.32
C TYR A 28 -4.43 8.06 9.08
N LEU A 29 -4.67 8.83 10.15
CA LEU A 29 -4.98 10.25 10.04
C LEU A 29 -3.87 11.01 9.31
N LEU A 30 -2.61 10.77 9.68
CA LEU A 30 -1.45 11.38 9.03
C LEU A 30 -1.28 10.91 7.59
N ALA A 31 -1.37 9.61 7.32
CA ALA A 31 -1.20 9.04 5.99
C ALA A 31 -2.24 9.60 5.00
N PHE A 32 -3.49 9.75 5.44
CA PHE A 32 -4.56 10.37 4.65
C PHE A 32 -4.30 11.87 4.47
N LEU A 33 -4.01 12.59 5.55
CA LEU A 33 -3.75 14.03 5.48
C LEU A 33 -2.60 14.36 4.52
N ILE A 34 -1.47 13.67 4.65
CA ILE A 34 -0.27 13.87 3.82
C ILE A 34 -0.58 13.58 2.35
N ALA A 35 -1.16 12.41 2.07
CA ALA A 35 -1.44 12.00 0.70
C ALA A 35 -2.48 12.87 0.01
N TRP A 36 -3.59 13.16 0.70
CA TRP A 36 -4.67 13.95 0.13
C TRP A 36 -4.22 15.37 -0.13
N THR A 37 -3.43 15.96 0.79
CA THR A 37 -2.77 17.25 0.56
C THR A 37 -1.87 17.22 -0.68
N GLY A 38 -1.07 16.16 -0.86
CA GLY A 38 -0.22 16.02 -2.04
C GLY A 38 -0.98 15.86 -3.36
N TYR A 39 -2.18 15.29 -3.32
CA TYR A 39 -3.04 15.19 -4.50
C TYR A 39 -3.79 16.48 -4.83
N MET A 40 -3.99 17.40 -3.88
CA MET A 40 -4.79 18.62 -4.11
C MET A 40 -4.34 19.46 -5.32
N PRO A 41 -3.03 19.72 -5.54
CA PRO A 41 -2.60 20.49 -6.70
C PRO A 41 -3.00 19.86 -8.04
N VAL A 42 -2.77 18.55 -8.21
CA VAL A 42 -3.13 17.86 -9.45
C VAL A 42 -4.63 17.75 -9.66
N LEU A 43 -5.40 17.56 -8.58
CA LEU A 43 -6.87 17.59 -8.63
C LEU A 43 -7.37 18.97 -9.05
N ALA A 44 -6.91 20.03 -8.40
CA ALA A 44 -7.31 21.40 -8.72
C ALA A 44 -6.92 21.79 -10.16
N ALA A 45 -5.71 21.44 -10.61
CA ALA A 45 -5.28 21.64 -11.99
C ALA A 45 -6.20 20.92 -12.98
N SER A 46 -6.56 19.66 -12.70
CA SER A 46 -7.44 18.85 -13.55
C SER A 46 -8.88 19.40 -13.64
N ARG A 47 -9.28 20.25 -12.69
CA ARG A 47 -10.58 20.97 -12.67
C ARG A 47 -10.49 22.40 -13.19
N GLY A 48 -9.35 22.79 -13.74
CA GLY A 48 -9.18 24.08 -14.42
C GLY A 48 -8.61 25.21 -13.56
N VAL A 49 -8.21 24.96 -12.31
CA VAL A 49 -7.57 25.98 -11.47
C VAL A 49 -6.17 26.30 -12.03
N THR A 50 -6.02 27.50 -12.60
CA THR A 50 -4.84 27.89 -13.39
C THR A 50 -3.56 27.95 -12.58
N PHE A 51 -3.64 28.36 -11.30
CA PHE A 51 -2.49 28.43 -10.39
C PHE A 51 -1.72 27.10 -10.29
N PHE A 52 -2.44 25.97 -10.34
CA PHE A 52 -1.85 24.64 -10.19
C PHE A 52 -1.42 23.98 -11.52
N ARG A 53 -1.54 24.66 -12.67
CA ARG A 53 -1.15 24.09 -13.97
C ARG A 53 0.35 24.00 -14.19
N SER A 54 1.15 24.71 -13.40
CA SER A 54 2.61 24.63 -13.50
C SER A 54 3.12 23.22 -13.16
N PRO A 55 4.03 22.62 -13.95
CA PRO A 55 4.63 21.33 -13.64
C PRO A 55 5.36 21.26 -12.30
N LEU A 56 5.75 22.41 -11.73
CA LEU A 56 6.38 22.48 -10.40
C LEU A 56 5.51 21.85 -9.31
N TRP A 57 4.18 21.91 -9.45
CA TRP A 57 3.25 21.33 -8.49
C TRP A 57 3.26 19.80 -8.47
N LEU A 58 3.82 19.13 -9.51
CA LEU A 58 3.99 17.68 -9.52
C LEU A 58 4.92 17.19 -8.40
N VAL A 59 5.77 18.06 -7.84
CA VAL A 59 6.61 17.71 -6.68
C VAL A 59 5.77 17.26 -5.48
N PHE A 60 4.53 17.74 -5.35
CA PHE A 60 3.61 17.34 -4.27
C PHE A 60 3.20 15.88 -4.35
N LEU A 61 3.35 15.21 -5.50
CA LEU A 61 3.11 13.77 -5.64
C LEU A 61 4.13 12.92 -4.85
N VAL A 62 5.23 13.51 -4.37
CA VAL A 62 6.11 12.85 -3.40
C VAL A 62 5.40 12.55 -2.07
N LEU A 63 4.41 13.37 -1.69
CA LEU A 63 3.69 13.25 -0.44
C LEU A 63 2.83 11.97 -0.39
N PRO A 64 1.96 11.67 -1.37
CA PRO A 64 1.29 10.37 -1.38
C PRO A 64 2.26 9.21 -1.53
N ALA A 65 3.32 9.33 -2.34
CA ALA A 65 4.30 8.25 -2.52
C ALA A 65 5.05 7.88 -1.21
N ALA A 66 5.45 8.86 -0.40
CA ALA A 66 6.15 8.65 0.86
C ALA A 66 5.25 8.72 2.10
N GLY A 67 3.96 9.03 1.92
CA GLY A 67 3.02 9.40 2.98
C GLY A 67 2.88 8.34 4.07
N PRO A 68 2.66 7.06 3.75
CA PRO A 68 2.61 6.00 4.75
C PRO A 68 3.93 5.85 5.52
N ALA A 69 5.10 5.90 4.87
CA ALA A 69 6.37 5.83 5.58
C ALA A 69 6.58 7.04 6.53
N LEU A 70 6.22 8.24 6.08
CA LEU A 70 6.31 9.46 6.88
C LEU A 70 5.34 9.43 8.07
N ALA A 71 4.11 8.97 7.84
CA ALA A 71 3.12 8.79 8.89
C ALA A 71 3.58 7.76 9.94
N ALA A 72 4.20 6.65 9.51
CA ALA A 72 4.81 5.69 10.44
C ALA A 72 5.87 6.36 11.31
N TRP A 73 6.79 7.11 10.68
CA TRP A 73 7.88 7.78 11.40
C TRP A 73 7.36 8.77 12.47
N ILE A 74 6.30 9.53 12.17
CA ILE A 74 5.71 10.50 13.09
C ILE A 74 4.88 9.82 14.19
N ALA A 75 4.16 8.74 13.87
CA ALA A 75 3.20 8.11 14.79
C ALA A 75 3.81 7.42 16.02
N GLY A 76 5.15 7.29 16.14
CA GLY A 76 5.76 6.92 17.42
C GLY A 76 7.22 6.43 17.36
N PRO A 77 7.80 6.05 18.52
CA PRO A 77 9.18 5.56 18.62
C PRO A 77 9.44 4.30 17.79
N THR A 78 8.41 3.46 17.63
CA THR A 78 8.39 2.27 16.75
C THR A 78 8.15 2.61 15.28
N GLY A 79 7.98 3.89 14.93
CA GLY A 79 7.79 4.40 13.57
C GLY A 79 8.96 4.10 12.64
N THR A 80 10.17 4.01 13.19
CA THR A 80 11.36 3.52 12.48
C THR A 80 11.35 2.01 12.28
N GLY A 81 10.46 1.27 12.94
CA GLY A 81 10.33 -0.19 12.86
C GLY A 81 10.16 -0.69 11.42
N GLY A 82 9.39 0.02 10.60
CA GLY A 82 9.28 -0.28 9.17
C GLY A 82 10.61 -0.12 8.43
N LEU A 83 11.37 0.95 8.70
CA LEU A 83 12.71 1.15 8.11
C LEU A 83 13.73 0.12 8.62
N LEU A 84 13.65 -0.26 9.89
CA LEU A 84 14.48 -1.33 10.47
C LEU A 84 14.14 -2.68 9.85
N LEU A 85 12.87 -2.98 9.62
CA LEU A 85 12.44 -4.18 8.90
C LEU A 85 12.90 -4.18 7.44
N LEU A 86 12.85 -3.03 6.77
CA LEU A 86 13.36 -2.88 5.41
C LEU A 86 14.87 -3.13 5.38
N ARG A 87 15.62 -2.48 6.27
CA ARG A 87 17.06 -2.71 6.44
C ARG A 87 17.35 -4.17 6.75
N ALA A 88 16.61 -4.78 7.67
CA ALA A 88 16.77 -6.19 8.03
C ALA A 88 16.47 -7.12 6.85
N SER A 89 15.55 -6.74 5.95
CA SER A 89 15.23 -7.51 4.74
C SER A 89 16.43 -7.63 3.79
N LEU A 90 17.36 -6.67 3.79
CA LEU A 90 18.59 -6.73 2.98
C LEU A 90 19.58 -7.78 3.48
N PHE A 91 19.56 -8.08 4.79
CA PHE A 91 20.50 -9.00 5.42
C PHE A 91 19.86 -10.37 5.75
N ARG A 92 18.53 -10.46 5.72
CA ARG A 92 17.80 -11.69 6.01
C ARG A 92 17.79 -12.60 4.77
N ARG A 93 18.25 -13.84 4.94
CA ARG A 93 18.16 -14.86 3.89
C ARG A 93 16.72 -15.31 3.70
N VAL A 94 16.07 -14.78 2.67
CA VAL A 94 14.79 -15.29 2.17
C VAL A 94 15.07 -16.30 1.05
N PRO A 95 14.49 -17.52 1.09
CA PRO A 95 14.64 -18.49 0.01
C PRO A 95 14.27 -17.90 -1.36
N TRP A 96 15.06 -18.20 -2.38
CA TRP A 96 14.93 -17.64 -3.73
C TRP A 96 13.53 -17.84 -4.35
N GLY A 97 12.86 -18.95 -4.03
CA GLY A 97 11.50 -19.23 -4.50
C GLY A 97 10.45 -18.17 -4.10
N TRP A 98 10.66 -17.45 -2.98
CA TRP A 98 9.77 -16.34 -2.61
C TRP A 98 9.97 -15.09 -3.47
N TRP A 99 11.19 -14.86 -3.95
CA TRP A 99 11.49 -13.77 -4.90
C TRP A 99 10.88 -14.08 -6.27
N MET A 100 10.96 -15.33 -6.73
CA MET A 100 10.20 -15.75 -7.90
C MET A 100 8.71 -15.55 -7.71
N PHE A 101 8.16 -16.00 -6.57
CA PHE A 101 6.74 -15.84 -6.27
C PHE A 101 6.32 -14.37 -6.33
N ALA A 102 7.13 -13.47 -5.76
CA ALA A 102 6.88 -12.04 -5.79
C ALA A 102 6.80 -11.45 -7.21
N VAL A 103 7.41 -12.08 -8.22
CA VAL A 103 7.33 -11.59 -9.61
C VAL A 103 6.31 -12.38 -10.43
N LEU A 104 6.34 -13.71 -10.33
CA LEU A 104 5.52 -14.60 -11.15
C LEU A 104 4.06 -14.65 -10.71
N ALA A 105 3.77 -14.51 -9.41
CA ALA A 105 2.39 -14.52 -8.95
C ALA A 105 1.61 -13.28 -9.44
N PRO A 106 2.12 -12.04 -9.35
CA PRO A 106 1.48 -10.88 -9.96
C PRO A 106 1.24 -11.00 -11.47
N LEU A 107 2.22 -11.55 -12.20
CA LEU A 107 2.07 -11.83 -13.63
C LEU A 107 0.94 -12.84 -13.89
N ALA A 108 0.95 -13.96 -13.18
CA ALA A 108 -0.08 -14.98 -13.29
C ALA A 108 -1.47 -14.43 -12.93
N MET A 109 -1.57 -13.64 -11.87
CA MET A 109 -2.82 -12.97 -11.47
C MET A 109 -3.33 -12.05 -12.58
N SER A 110 -2.45 -11.25 -13.19
CA SER A 110 -2.82 -10.33 -14.28
C SER A 110 -3.30 -11.08 -15.52
N LEU A 111 -2.62 -12.17 -15.89
CA LEU A 111 -3.03 -13.02 -17.02
C LEU A 111 -4.34 -13.78 -16.74
N CYS A 112 -4.54 -14.25 -15.52
CA CYS A 112 -5.78 -14.89 -15.09
C CYS A 112 -6.95 -13.88 -15.11
N ALA A 113 -6.73 -12.66 -14.65
CA ALA A 113 -7.73 -11.59 -14.67
C ALA A 113 -8.10 -11.19 -16.12
N ASP A 114 -7.11 -11.07 -17.01
CA ASP A 114 -7.35 -10.80 -18.43
C ASP A 114 -8.15 -11.94 -19.09
N SER A 115 -7.77 -13.19 -18.83
CA SER A 115 -8.49 -14.37 -19.31
C SER A 115 -9.92 -14.44 -18.78
N LEU A 116 -10.13 -14.17 -17.48
CA LEU A 116 -11.45 -14.12 -16.87
C LEU A 116 -12.30 -13.00 -17.46
N SER A 117 -11.69 -11.86 -17.76
CA SER A 117 -12.38 -10.72 -18.37
C SER A 117 -13.00 -11.07 -19.73
N LEU A 118 -12.43 -12.00 -20.49
CA LEU A 118 -12.98 -12.42 -21.79
C LEU A 118 -14.40 -12.99 -21.69
N TRP A 119 -14.79 -13.53 -20.54
CA TRP A 119 -16.11 -14.13 -20.33
C TRP A 119 -17.22 -13.10 -20.08
N PHE A 120 -16.86 -11.91 -19.57
CA PHE A 120 -17.82 -10.87 -19.16
C PHE A 120 -17.68 -9.56 -19.93
N ALA A 121 -16.49 -9.31 -20.49
CA ALA A 121 -16.12 -8.15 -21.29
C ALA A 121 -15.20 -8.60 -22.46
N PRO A 122 -15.73 -9.38 -23.42
CA PRO A 122 -14.93 -9.93 -24.52
C PRO A 122 -14.30 -8.83 -25.40
N ALA A 123 -15.01 -7.72 -25.59
CA ALA A 123 -14.45 -6.52 -26.21
C ALA A 123 -13.64 -5.70 -25.18
N ARG A 124 -12.42 -5.30 -25.54
CA ARG A 124 -11.62 -4.41 -24.71
C ARG A 124 -12.27 -3.03 -24.71
N SER A 125 -12.56 -2.48 -23.53
CA SER A 125 -13.04 -1.10 -23.46
C SER A 125 -11.98 -0.18 -24.06
N PRO A 126 -12.34 0.73 -24.99
CA PRO A 126 -11.42 1.75 -25.50
C PRO A 126 -10.92 2.69 -24.39
N ASP A 127 -11.57 2.67 -23.22
CA ASP A 127 -11.21 3.49 -22.08
C ASP A 127 -10.04 2.95 -21.25
N LEU A 128 -9.67 1.67 -21.42
CA LEU A 128 -8.62 0.99 -20.66
C LEU A 128 -7.64 0.23 -21.58
N PRO A 129 -6.94 0.92 -22.50
CA PRO A 129 -5.91 0.29 -23.32
C PRO A 129 -4.67 -0.07 -22.46
N PRO A 130 -3.85 -1.03 -22.91
CA PRO A 130 -2.50 -1.19 -22.36
C PRO A 130 -1.75 0.13 -22.42
N ALA A 131 -0.95 0.42 -21.39
CA ALA A 131 -0.13 1.61 -21.41
C ALA A 131 0.89 1.53 -22.57
N PRO A 132 1.10 2.60 -23.34
CA PRO A 132 2.20 2.64 -24.30
C PRO A 132 3.55 2.60 -23.56
N PRO A 133 4.68 2.31 -24.24
CA PRO A 133 5.98 2.15 -23.56
C PRO A 133 6.37 3.30 -22.61
N PRO A 134 6.13 4.60 -22.93
CA PRO A 134 6.35 5.68 -21.97
C PRO A 134 5.47 5.59 -20.73
N GLY A 135 4.21 5.16 -20.88
CA GLY A 135 3.29 4.95 -19.76
C GLY A 135 3.74 3.79 -18.87
N VAL A 136 4.26 2.71 -19.46
CA VAL A 136 4.87 1.61 -18.70
C VAL A 136 6.10 2.09 -17.93
N LEU A 137 6.96 2.91 -18.55
CA LEU A 137 8.11 3.51 -17.86
C LEU A 137 7.66 4.38 -16.67
N VAL A 138 6.61 5.17 -16.83
CA VAL A 138 6.02 5.95 -15.73
C VAL A 138 5.52 5.04 -14.62
N ALA A 139 4.82 3.94 -14.95
CA ALA A 139 4.36 2.96 -13.97
C ALA A 139 5.53 2.29 -13.22
N VAL A 140 6.62 1.96 -13.92
CA VAL A 140 7.85 1.40 -13.32
C VAL A 140 8.46 2.39 -12.34
N VAL A 141 8.71 3.63 -12.77
CA VAL A 141 9.36 4.65 -11.93
C VAL A 141 8.49 4.97 -10.71
N THR A 142 7.19 5.20 -10.90
CA THR A 142 6.27 5.50 -9.80
C THR A 142 6.16 4.35 -8.82
N SER A 143 6.02 3.10 -9.29
CA SER A 143 5.93 1.93 -8.42
C SER A 143 7.20 1.72 -7.61
N LEU A 144 8.38 1.85 -8.23
CA LEU A 144 9.67 1.76 -7.52
C LEU A 144 9.82 2.84 -6.46
N CYS A 145 9.35 4.06 -6.76
CA CYS A 145 9.45 5.20 -5.87
C CYS A 145 8.37 5.29 -4.80
N ALA A 146 7.22 4.60 -4.94
CA ALA A 146 6.08 4.70 -4.03
C ALA A 146 5.85 3.42 -3.23
N ASN A 147 5.66 2.29 -3.91
CA ASN A 147 5.16 1.05 -3.30
C ASN A 147 6.05 0.57 -2.15
N LEU A 148 7.38 0.77 -2.25
CA LEU A 148 8.29 0.43 -1.15
C LEU A 148 7.94 1.20 0.14
N TRP A 149 7.72 2.51 0.04
CA TRP A 149 7.41 3.36 1.19
C TRP A 149 5.99 3.16 1.69
N GLU A 150 5.07 2.85 0.79
CA GLU A 150 3.74 2.37 1.17
C GLU A 150 3.84 1.12 2.05
N GLU A 151 4.60 0.11 1.63
CA GLU A 151 4.76 -1.13 2.41
C GLU A 151 5.51 -0.92 3.73
N VAL A 152 6.43 0.05 3.81
CA VAL A 152 7.03 0.47 5.09
C VAL A 152 5.95 0.92 6.08
N GLY A 153 4.96 1.69 5.63
CA GLY A 153 3.83 2.10 6.45
C GLY A 153 2.83 0.98 6.71
N TRP A 154 2.29 0.38 5.66
CA TRP A 154 1.21 -0.61 5.77
C TRP A 154 1.64 -1.89 6.47
N ARG A 155 2.75 -2.51 6.03
CA ARG A 155 3.19 -3.83 6.54
C ARG A 155 4.25 -3.65 7.62
N GLY A 156 5.14 -2.67 7.46
CA GLY A 156 6.19 -2.40 8.44
C GLY A 156 5.66 -1.82 9.75
N PHE A 157 4.64 -0.95 9.69
CA PHE A 157 4.08 -0.29 10.87
C PHE A 157 2.66 -0.80 11.21
N VAL A 158 1.67 -0.65 10.33
CA VAL A 158 0.28 -0.95 10.72
C VAL A 158 0.07 -2.43 10.98
N LEU A 159 0.50 -3.32 10.08
CA LEU A 159 0.32 -4.75 10.22
C LEU A 159 0.99 -5.28 11.49
N THR A 160 2.23 -4.84 11.77
CA THR A 160 2.97 -5.26 12.96
C THR A 160 2.26 -4.84 14.25
N HIS A 161 1.68 -3.64 14.30
CA HIS A 161 0.91 -3.19 15.47
C HIS A 161 -0.45 -3.90 15.56
N LEU A 162 -1.21 -4.03 14.47
CA LEU A 162 -2.52 -4.68 14.48
C LEU A 162 -2.44 -6.17 14.85
N GLN A 163 -1.40 -6.88 14.41
CA GLN A 163 -1.19 -8.29 14.74
C GLN A 163 -0.87 -8.56 16.23
N THR A 164 -0.60 -7.52 17.03
CA THR A 164 -0.48 -7.66 18.50
C THR A 164 -1.85 -7.79 19.18
N LYS A 165 -2.91 -7.29 18.55
CA LYS A 165 -4.28 -7.23 19.12
C LYS A 165 -5.29 -8.08 18.37
N TYR A 166 -5.08 -8.25 17.07
CA TYR A 166 -5.97 -8.97 16.16
C TYR A 166 -5.24 -10.13 15.50
N ASP A 167 -6.01 -11.09 15.00
CA ASP A 167 -5.46 -12.11 14.10
C ASP A 167 -4.99 -11.51 12.77
N GLY A 168 -4.18 -12.27 12.02
CA GLY A 168 -3.57 -11.78 10.79
C GLY A 168 -4.57 -11.44 9.69
N ARG A 169 -5.72 -12.13 9.66
CA ARG A 169 -6.78 -11.89 8.66
C ARG A 169 -7.47 -10.55 8.94
N ARG A 170 -7.89 -10.32 10.18
CA ARG A 170 -8.53 -9.06 10.60
C ARG A 170 -7.60 -7.87 10.38
N ALA A 171 -6.31 -8.01 10.75
CA ALA A 171 -5.32 -6.97 10.53
C ALA A 171 -5.16 -6.63 9.04
N ALA A 172 -5.08 -7.64 8.17
CA ALA A 172 -4.97 -7.45 6.72
C ALA A 172 -6.22 -6.82 6.10
N LEU A 173 -7.43 -7.21 6.56
CA LEU A 173 -8.69 -6.63 6.09
C LEU A 173 -8.81 -5.14 6.45
N ILE A 174 -8.45 -4.77 7.68
CA ILE A 174 -8.41 -3.35 8.10
C ILE A 174 -7.47 -2.56 7.19
N ILE A 175 -6.26 -3.08 6.93
CA ILE A 175 -5.31 -2.44 6.03
C ILE A 175 -5.85 -2.31 4.62
N GLY A 176 -6.48 -3.35 4.09
CA GLY A 176 -7.03 -3.34 2.73
C GLY A 176 -8.11 -2.27 2.55
N VAL A 177 -9.07 -2.20 3.47
CA VAL A 177 -10.15 -1.20 3.43
C VAL A 177 -9.58 0.20 3.54
N MET A 178 -8.68 0.45 4.50
CA MET A 178 -8.11 1.78 4.70
C MET A 178 -7.18 2.18 3.54
N SER A 179 -6.46 1.24 2.94
CA SER A 179 -5.65 1.48 1.74
C SER A 179 -6.54 1.86 0.56
N ALA A 180 -7.65 1.16 0.32
CA ALA A 180 -8.59 1.51 -0.74
C ALA A 180 -9.15 2.94 -0.55
N LEU A 181 -9.54 3.30 0.68
CA LEU A 181 -10.02 4.65 1.01
C LEU A 181 -8.93 5.73 0.84
N TRP A 182 -7.68 5.40 1.15
CA TRP A 182 -6.55 6.32 1.00
C TRP A 182 -6.37 6.77 -0.46
N HIS A 183 -6.66 5.89 -1.43
CA HIS A 183 -6.53 6.16 -2.87
C HIS A 183 -7.68 6.99 -3.47
N ILE A 184 -8.74 7.30 -2.72
CA ILE A 184 -9.95 8.00 -3.25
C ILE A 184 -9.63 9.23 -4.11
N PRO A 185 -8.72 10.14 -3.74
CA PRO A 185 -8.45 11.34 -4.55
C PRO A 185 -8.02 11.03 -5.99
N LEU A 186 -7.30 9.93 -6.22
CA LEU A 186 -6.82 9.55 -7.56
C LEU A 186 -7.97 9.34 -8.56
N PHE A 187 -9.13 8.89 -8.09
CA PHE A 187 -10.31 8.66 -8.91
C PHE A 187 -10.97 9.97 -9.36
N PHE A 188 -10.67 11.08 -8.70
CA PHE A 188 -11.18 12.41 -9.03
C PHE A 188 -10.22 13.23 -9.89
N TRP A 189 -8.99 12.76 -10.11
CA TRP A 189 -7.99 13.40 -10.97
C TRP A 189 -8.35 13.16 -12.44
N THR A 190 -9.03 14.11 -13.07
CA THR A 190 -9.41 14.02 -14.49
C THR A 190 -8.19 13.88 -15.39
N GLY A 191 -8.18 12.87 -16.28
CA GLY A 191 -7.05 12.56 -17.15
C GLY A 191 -5.90 11.83 -16.47
N GLY A 192 -5.98 11.59 -15.16
CA GLY A 192 -5.05 10.76 -14.40
C GLY A 192 -5.25 9.26 -14.62
N PRO A 193 -4.33 8.42 -14.10
CA PRO A 193 -4.30 6.98 -14.36
C PRO A 193 -5.55 6.24 -13.86
N MET A 194 -6.15 6.69 -12.76
CA MET A 194 -7.34 6.06 -12.15
C MET A 194 -8.65 6.73 -12.55
N SER A 195 -8.62 7.75 -13.43
CA SER A 195 -9.78 8.60 -13.73
C SER A 195 -10.96 7.90 -14.40
N ARG A 196 -10.69 6.76 -15.06
CA ARG A 196 -11.69 5.92 -15.75
C ARG A 196 -11.96 4.60 -15.03
N VAL A 197 -11.32 4.38 -13.88
CA VAL A 197 -11.42 3.14 -13.12
C VAL A 197 -12.63 3.25 -12.18
N PRO A 198 -13.60 2.30 -12.22
CA PRO A 198 -14.70 2.32 -11.27
C PRO A 198 -14.19 1.95 -9.87
N PHE A 199 -14.24 2.91 -8.92
CA PHE A 199 -13.75 2.71 -7.55
C PHE A 199 -14.33 1.45 -6.89
N LEU A 200 -15.65 1.24 -6.99
CA LEU A 200 -16.32 0.09 -6.39
C LEU A 200 -15.97 -1.26 -7.02
N ALA A 201 -15.50 -1.26 -8.28
CA ALA A 201 -15.00 -2.47 -8.92
C ALA A 201 -13.55 -2.77 -8.55
N TRP A 202 -12.77 -1.75 -8.17
CA TRP A 202 -11.34 -1.85 -7.85
C TRP A 202 -11.07 -2.04 -6.35
N ALA A 203 -11.78 -1.31 -5.49
CA ALA A 203 -11.54 -1.31 -4.04
C ALA A 203 -11.62 -2.70 -3.38
N PRO A 204 -12.55 -3.62 -3.76
CA PRO A 204 -12.56 -4.98 -3.23
C PRO A 204 -11.26 -5.76 -3.55
N GLY A 205 -10.67 -5.51 -4.72
CA GLY A 205 -9.41 -6.09 -5.14
C GLY A 205 -8.25 -5.73 -4.23
N VAL A 206 -8.13 -4.46 -3.85
CA VAL A 206 -7.14 -3.97 -2.87
C VAL A 206 -7.27 -4.68 -1.51
N VAL A 207 -8.50 -5.00 -1.09
CA VAL A 207 -8.72 -5.78 0.13
C VAL A 207 -8.19 -7.21 -0.03
N GLY A 208 -8.45 -7.84 -1.18
CA GLY A 208 -7.92 -9.15 -1.55
C GLY A 208 -6.38 -9.16 -1.60
N GLU A 209 -5.79 -8.20 -2.30
CA GLU A 209 -4.34 -8.00 -2.38
C GLU A 209 -3.73 -7.81 -0.99
N SER A 210 -4.40 -7.08 -0.10
CA SER A 210 -3.91 -6.87 1.26
C SER A 210 -3.75 -8.18 2.05
N LEU A 211 -4.64 -9.15 1.84
CA LEU A 211 -4.50 -10.50 2.41
C LEU A 211 -3.26 -11.21 1.84
N VAL A 212 -3.03 -11.12 0.53
CA VAL A 212 -1.86 -11.72 -0.13
C VAL A 212 -0.56 -11.10 0.40
N LEU A 213 -0.47 -9.77 0.46
CA LEU A 213 0.71 -9.05 0.94
C LEU A 213 0.98 -9.32 2.42
N ALA A 214 -0.06 -9.35 3.27
CA ALA A 214 0.10 -9.68 4.67
C ALA A 214 0.55 -11.13 4.88
N TRP A 215 0.00 -12.08 4.11
CA TRP A 215 0.46 -13.46 4.12
C TRP A 215 1.93 -13.58 3.68
N LEU A 216 2.29 -12.93 2.57
CA LEU A 216 3.64 -12.96 2.02
C LEU A 216 4.65 -12.36 3.00
N PHE A 217 4.29 -11.23 3.62
CA PHE A 217 5.09 -10.60 4.68
C PHE A 217 5.35 -11.57 5.83
N ASN A 218 4.31 -12.22 6.36
CA ASN A 218 4.46 -13.17 7.47
C ASN A 218 5.28 -14.41 7.09
N ARG A 219 5.08 -14.95 5.87
CA ARG A 219 5.78 -16.17 5.41
C ARG A 219 7.24 -15.94 5.07
N THR A 220 7.60 -14.71 4.71
CA THR A 220 8.97 -14.32 4.36
C THR A 220 9.74 -13.76 5.56
N ARG A 221 9.31 -14.10 6.78
CA ARG A 221 9.89 -13.61 8.05
C ARG A 221 9.90 -12.08 8.06
N ARG A 222 8.78 -11.46 7.74
CA ARG A 222 8.60 -9.99 7.71
C ARG A 222 9.55 -9.28 6.74
N SER A 223 9.76 -9.83 5.54
CA SER A 223 10.60 -9.22 4.51
C SER A 223 9.81 -8.17 3.71
N LEU A 224 10.08 -6.89 3.96
CA LEU A 224 9.46 -5.80 3.21
C LEU A 224 9.93 -5.74 1.77
N ALA A 225 11.17 -6.16 1.49
CA ALA A 225 11.70 -6.15 0.12
C ALA A 225 10.93 -7.11 -0.81
N VAL A 226 10.54 -8.28 -0.31
CA VAL A 226 9.78 -9.27 -1.09
C VAL A 226 8.34 -8.80 -1.31
N VAL A 227 7.74 -8.19 -0.29
CA VAL A 227 6.37 -7.63 -0.37
C VAL A 227 6.32 -6.43 -1.30
N ALA A 228 7.28 -5.51 -1.18
CA ALA A 228 7.41 -4.37 -2.08
C ALA A 228 7.63 -4.84 -3.53
N LEU A 229 8.47 -5.85 -3.76
CA LEU A 229 8.66 -6.41 -5.11
C LEU A 229 7.35 -6.97 -5.68
N PHE A 230 6.55 -7.68 -4.88
CA PHE A 230 5.22 -8.14 -5.30
C PHE A 230 4.33 -6.97 -5.72
N HIS A 231 4.19 -5.98 -4.85
CA HIS A 231 3.33 -4.83 -5.10
C HIS A 231 3.81 -4.04 -6.35
N ILE A 232 5.12 -3.84 -6.50
CA ILE A 232 5.73 -3.20 -7.68
C ILE A 232 5.43 -4.00 -8.96
N ALA A 233 5.67 -5.30 -8.93
CA ALA A 233 5.43 -6.18 -10.07
C ALA A 233 3.95 -6.16 -10.47
N PHE A 234 3.03 -6.18 -9.50
CA PHE A 234 1.59 -6.12 -9.76
C PHE A 234 1.18 -4.84 -10.50
N ASN A 235 1.64 -3.68 -10.03
CA ASN A 235 1.33 -2.40 -10.68
C ASN A 235 1.94 -2.31 -12.10
N ILE A 236 3.18 -2.77 -12.27
CA ILE A 236 3.86 -2.78 -13.57
C ILE A 236 3.13 -3.70 -14.57
N PHE A 237 2.79 -4.93 -14.18
CA PHE A 237 2.09 -5.85 -15.08
C PHE A 237 0.68 -5.38 -15.37
N GLY A 238 -0.03 -4.81 -14.39
CA GLY A 238 -1.34 -4.19 -14.62
C GLY A 238 -1.29 -3.08 -15.67
N ALA A 239 -0.27 -2.20 -15.60
CA ALA A 239 -0.06 -1.14 -16.59
C ALA A 239 0.35 -1.68 -17.97
N ALA A 240 1.30 -2.61 -18.01
CA ALA A 240 1.88 -3.13 -19.25
C ALA A 240 0.91 -4.03 -20.03
N LEU A 241 0.19 -4.90 -19.35
CA LEU A 241 -0.79 -5.78 -19.99
C LEU A 241 -2.09 -5.05 -20.29
N GLY A 242 -2.42 -4.02 -19.50
CA GLY A 242 -3.68 -3.28 -19.52
C GLY A 242 -4.82 -4.08 -18.90
N VAL A 243 -5.54 -3.49 -17.95
CA VAL A 243 -6.65 -4.18 -17.28
C VAL A 243 -7.93 -4.07 -18.13
N ARG A 244 -8.43 -5.22 -18.62
CA ARG A 244 -9.73 -5.27 -19.32
C ARG A 244 -10.91 -5.00 -18.40
N SER A 245 -10.90 -5.58 -17.21
CA SER A 245 -11.96 -5.44 -16.21
C SER A 245 -11.37 -5.44 -14.82
N HIS A 246 -11.47 -4.30 -14.12
CA HIS A 246 -11.07 -4.22 -12.72
C HIS A 246 -11.93 -5.12 -11.81
N GLY A 247 -13.17 -5.42 -12.20
CA GLY A 247 -13.98 -6.41 -11.49
C GLY A 247 -13.39 -7.81 -11.57
N ALA A 248 -12.91 -8.23 -12.75
CA ALA A 248 -12.24 -9.52 -12.91
C ALA A 248 -10.89 -9.57 -12.15
N THR A 249 -10.13 -8.48 -12.18
CA THR A 249 -8.91 -8.33 -11.37
C THR A 249 -9.22 -8.49 -9.88
N SER A 250 -10.22 -7.77 -9.38
CA SER A 250 -10.68 -7.88 -7.99
C SER A 250 -11.10 -9.29 -7.62
N VAL A 251 -11.80 -10.01 -8.51
CA VAL A 251 -12.18 -11.41 -8.26
C VAL A 251 -10.95 -12.30 -8.10
N VAL A 252 -9.91 -12.12 -8.92
CA VAL A 252 -8.66 -12.89 -8.81
C VAL A 252 -7.90 -12.56 -7.52
N GLU A 253 -7.78 -11.28 -7.17
CA GLU A 253 -7.12 -10.82 -5.95
C GLU A 253 -7.83 -11.33 -4.69
N ILE A 254 -9.16 -11.20 -4.64
CA ILE A 254 -9.99 -11.72 -3.55
C ILE A 254 -9.88 -13.24 -3.49
N GLY A 255 -9.98 -13.94 -4.62
CA GLY A 255 -9.90 -15.39 -4.69
C GLY A 255 -8.59 -15.91 -4.11
N LEU A 256 -7.45 -15.36 -4.55
CA LEU A 256 -6.13 -15.73 -4.01
C LEU A 256 -6.01 -15.34 -2.53
N GLY A 257 -6.41 -14.12 -2.17
CA GLY A 257 -6.39 -13.64 -0.79
C GLY A 257 -7.17 -14.55 0.16
N LEU A 258 -8.36 -14.99 -0.23
CA LEU A 258 -9.19 -15.93 0.53
C LEU A 258 -8.57 -17.32 0.62
N VAL A 259 -8.06 -17.87 -0.49
CA VAL A 259 -7.37 -19.18 -0.48
C VAL A 259 -6.19 -19.17 0.49
N LEU A 260 -5.38 -18.12 0.46
CA LEU A 260 -4.25 -17.95 1.38
C LEU A 260 -4.71 -17.73 2.82
N ALA A 261 -5.75 -16.92 3.03
CA ALA A 261 -6.32 -16.70 4.35
C ALA A 261 -6.85 -17.98 4.98
N LEU A 262 -7.56 -18.81 4.21
CA LEU A 262 -8.11 -20.09 4.67
C LEU A 262 -7.01 -21.12 4.93
N SER A 263 -6.07 -21.30 3.99
CA SER A 263 -4.99 -22.30 4.11
C SER A 263 -3.94 -21.97 5.18
N ALA A 264 -3.64 -20.69 5.42
CA ALA A 264 -2.62 -20.27 6.39
C ALA A 264 -3.16 -20.09 7.83
N GLY A 265 -4.45 -20.35 8.06
CA GLY A 265 -5.10 -20.20 9.37
C GLY A 265 -5.29 -18.74 9.82
N PRO A 266 -5.83 -18.50 11.04
CA PRO A 266 -6.14 -17.15 11.55
C PRO A 266 -4.93 -16.22 11.62
N ARG A 267 -3.73 -16.77 11.82
CA ARG A 267 -2.47 -16.02 11.91
C ARG A 267 -1.91 -15.59 10.55
N LEU A 268 -2.54 -16.01 9.45
CA LEU A 268 -2.16 -15.64 8.09
C LEU A 268 -0.65 -15.87 7.83
N GLY A 269 -0.14 -17.03 8.28
CA GLY A 269 1.28 -17.40 8.10
C GLY A 269 2.27 -16.87 9.13
N LEU A 270 1.84 -16.09 10.14
CA LEU A 270 2.72 -15.57 11.19
C LEU A 270 3.26 -16.70 12.09
N GLN A 271 4.57 -16.81 12.22
CA GLN A 271 5.24 -17.89 12.95
C GLN A 271 5.26 -17.63 14.48
N LYS A 272 5.15 -18.69 15.27
CA LYS A 272 5.01 -18.63 16.75
C LYS A 272 6.20 -17.95 17.44
N ALA A 273 7.43 -18.13 16.93
CA ALA A 273 8.66 -17.54 17.48
C ALA A 273 8.71 -16.00 17.34
N GLU A 274 8.08 -15.43 16.30
CA GLU A 274 8.04 -13.98 16.07
C GLU A 274 7.00 -13.27 16.96
N THR A 275 6.16 -14.03 17.66
CA THR A 275 5.18 -13.49 18.61
C THR A 275 5.83 -13.12 19.95
N GLN A 276 6.91 -13.82 20.33
CA GLN A 276 7.61 -13.62 21.60
C GLN A 276 8.60 -12.45 21.58
N ALA A 277 9.12 -12.08 20.40
CA ALA A 277 10.05 -10.95 20.25
C ALA A 277 9.36 -9.57 20.30
N SER A 278 8.03 -9.51 20.07
CA SER A 278 7.24 -8.26 20.18
C SER A 278 6.64 -8.03 21.57
N THR A 279 6.84 -8.96 22.50
CA THR A 279 6.33 -8.88 23.89
C THR A 279 7.43 -8.60 24.91
N SER A 280 8.68 -8.44 24.47
CA SER A 280 9.79 -8.03 25.34
C SER A 280 9.77 -6.50 25.47
N PRO A 281 9.68 -5.95 26.70
CA PRO A 281 9.70 -4.50 26.93
C PRO A 281 11.02 -3.85 26.51
#